data_AF-B1Y2Q2-F1
#
_entry.id   AF-B1Y2Q2-F1
#
_cell.length_a   1.000
_cell.length_b   1.000
_cell.length_c   1.000
_cell.angle_alpha   90.00
_cell.angle_beta   90.00
_cell.angle_gamma   90.00
#
_symmetry.space_group_name_H-M   'P 1'
#
loop_
_entity.id
_entity.type
_entity.pdbx_description
1 polymer ?
#
loop_
_entity_poly.entity_id
_entity_poly.type
_entity_poly.pdbx_seq_one_letter_code
_entity_poly.pdbx_strand_id
1 'polypeptide(L)'
;MPHRLPHPSRRIARTTRRWAVSTVIGFGLGLSLAACAAASGADPAAPQPRAAPQPALSKAAELQTAIRIEIGQPRCTADSQCRSLPVGHKACGGPEGHLAWSTAVSDETRLLALAREQSELRRQEVEARGLMSNCQVQADPGAVCRQGLCVLAPAGAAGASGGANPAR
;
A
#
# COMPACT_ATOMS: atom_id res chain seq x y z
N MET A 1 35.90 -22.73 -37.16
CA MET A 1 36.78 -21.84 -36.37
C MET A 1 35.91 -20.84 -35.60
N PRO A 2 35.70 -21.01 -34.29
CA PRO A 2 34.84 -20.15 -33.50
C PRO A 2 35.64 -18.98 -32.90
N HIS A 3 35.45 -17.76 -33.40
CA HIS A 3 35.99 -16.56 -32.78
C HIS A 3 35.10 -16.15 -31.59
N ARG A 4 35.59 -16.44 -30.38
CA ARG A 4 35.09 -15.86 -29.12
C ARG A 4 35.54 -14.40 -29.04
N LEU A 5 34.61 -13.47 -28.91
CA LEU A 5 34.90 -12.09 -28.50
C LEU A 5 34.67 -11.93 -26.99
N PRO A 6 35.53 -11.19 -26.27
CA PRO A 6 35.47 -11.05 -24.82
C PRO A 6 34.46 -10.00 -24.35
N HIS A 7 33.71 -10.35 -23.29
CA HIS A 7 32.84 -9.45 -22.54
C HIS A 7 33.66 -8.50 -21.64
N PRO A 8 33.37 -7.18 -21.60
CA PRO A 8 33.90 -6.29 -20.58
C PRO A 8 33.14 -6.45 -19.27
N SER A 9 33.78 -7.10 -18.29
CA SER A 9 33.33 -7.22 -16.91
C SER A 9 33.35 -5.87 -16.18
N ARG A 10 32.19 -5.20 -16.05
CA ARG A 10 32.06 -4.05 -15.14
C ARG A 10 31.96 -4.56 -13.70
N ARG A 11 33.08 -4.56 -12.99
CA ARG A 11 33.13 -4.72 -11.52
C ARG A 11 32.53 -3.47 -10.88
N ILE A 12 31.28 -3.56 -10.45
CA ILE A 12 30.66 -2.55 -9.58
C ILE A 12 31.28 -2.74 -8.20
N ALA A 13 32.29 -1.92 -7.90
CA ALA A 13 32.89 -1.82 -6.59
C ALA A 13 31.81 -1.46 -5.56
N ARG A 14 31.57 -2.37 -4.62
CA ARG A 14 30.74 -2.13 -3.44
C ARG A 14 31.47 -1.13 -2.56
N THR A 15 31.22 0.15 -2.76
CA THR A 15 31.63 1.21 -1.84
C THR A 15 30.80 1.07 -0.58
N THR A 16 31.32 0.31 0.38
CA THR A 16 30.87 0.29 1.77
C THR A 16 31.01 1.72 2.33
N ARG A 17 29.92 2.48 2.36
CA ARG A 17 29.83 3.74 3.09
C ARG A 17 29.86 3.42 4.58
N ARG A 18 31.08 3.28 5.09
CA ARG A 18 31.43 3.37 6.50
C ARG A 18 31.09 4.80 6.92
N TRP A 19 29.99 4.98 7.63
CA TRP A 19 29.74 6.22 8.35
C TRP A 19 30.73 6.26 9.51
N ALA A 20 31.89 6.88 9.22
CA ALA A 20 32.90 7.19 10.20
C ALA A 20 32.28 8.18 11.19
N VAL A 21 32.14 7.70 12.42
CA VAL A 21 31.98 8.49 13.63
C VAL A 21 33.24 9.37 13.74
N SER A 22 33.11 10.67 13.49
CA SER A 22 34.13 11.66 13.83
C SER A 22 33.66 12.46 15.03
N THR A 23 34.08 11.94 16.17
CA THR A 23 34.26 12.60 17.46
C THR A 23 35.05 13.89 17.30
N VAL A 24 34.50 15.03 17.77
CA VAL A 24 35.31 16.19 18.18
C VAL A 24 35.21 16.29 19.70
N ILE A 25 36.39 16.28 20.29
CA ILE A 25 36.73 16.21 21.71
C ILE A 25 36.61 17.61 22.33
N GLY A 26 36.04 17.72 23.53
CA GLY A 26 36.07 18.97 24.30
C GLY A 26 35.46 18.91 25.70
N PHE A 27 36.27 18.49 26.67
CA PHE A 27 36.24 18.85 28.10
C PHE A 27 35.02 18.48 28.99
N GLY A 28 35.24 17.48 29.85
CA GLY A 28 34.37 17.22 31.01
C GLY A 28 34.80 15.98 31.78
N LEU A 29 35.61 16.20 32.80
CA LEU A 29 36.13 15.22 33.77
C LEU A 29 34.99 14.39 34.41
N GLY A 30 35.01 13.07 34.27
CA GLY A 30 33.96 12.20 34.86
C GLY A 30 34.24 10.71 34.70
N LEU A 31 35.15 10.22 35.54
CA LEU A 31 35.49 8.82 35.76
C LEU A 31 34.28 8.01 36.28
N SER A 32 33.87 6.94 35.59
CA SER A 32 33.35 5.73 36.24
C SER A 32 33.36 4.52 35.31
N LEU A 33 34.12 3.51 35.74
CA LEU A 33 34.17 2.16 35.21
C LEU A 33 32.86 1.43 35.55
N ALA A 34 32.26 0.77 34.58
CA ALA A 34 31.45 -0.42 34.83
C ALA A 34 31.53 -1.34 33.60
N ALA A 35 32.54 -2.21 33.63
CA ALA A 35 32.63 -3.37 32.76
C ALA A 35 31.66 -4.44 33.27
N CYS A 36 30.75 -4.90 32.42
CA CYS A 36 30.16 -6.22 32.56
C CYS A 36 30.39 -6.99 31.26
N ALA A 37 31.44 -7.82 31.30
CA ALA A 37 31.59 -8.94 30.38
C ALA A 37 30.63 -10.05 30.84
N ALA A 38 29.71 -10.44 29.97
CA ALA A 38 29.02 -11.72 30.06
C ALA A 38 28.97 -12.31 28.65
N ALA A 39 30.00 -13.12 28.35
CA ALA A 39 29.94 -14.14 27.31
C ALA A 39 29.37 -15.40 27.96
N SER A 40 28.26 -15.92 27.43
CA SER A 40 27.80 -17.30 27.63
C SER A 40 26.74 -17.66 26.58
N GLY A 41 26.99 -18.71 25.80
CA GLY A 41 25.95 -19.58 25.25
C GLY A 41 25.84 -19.65 23.71
N ALA A 42 26.53 -20.62 23.10
CA ALA A 42 25.94 -21.44 22.03
C ALA A 42 24.88 -22.35 22.69
N ASP A 43 23.63 -22.48 22.23
CA ASP A 43 23.07 -23.28 21.12
C ASP A 43 21.53 -23.37 21.38
N PRO A 44 20.63 -23.96 20.55
CA PRO A 44 20.68 -24.33 19.14
C PRO A 44 19.58 -23.60 18.32
N ALA A 45 19.49 -23.92 17.02
CA ALA A 45 18.60 -23.33 16.03
C ALA A 45 17.15 -23.08 16.49
N ALA A 46 16.84 -21.82 16.81
CA ALA A 46 15.46 -21.35 16.86
C ALA A 46 14.83 -21.45 15.45
N PRO A 47 13.54 -21.81 15.33
CA PRO A 47 12.83 -21.74 14.05
C PRO A 47 12.95 -20.31 13.54
N GLN A 48 13.60 -20.13 12.39
CA GLN A 48 13.64 -18.81 11.77
C GLN A 48 12.20 -18.38 11.49
N PRO A 49 11.80 -17.16 11.89
CA PRO A 49 10.50 -16.63 11.49
C PRO A 49 10.47 -16.64 9.97
N ARG A 50 9.57 -17.45 9.40
CA ARG A 50 9.36 -17.52 7.95
C ARG A 50 9.04 -16.13 7.46
N ALA A 51 10.01 -15.48 6.83
CA ALA A 51 9.78 -14.26 6.08
C ALA A 51 8.81 -14.60 4.94
N ALA A 52 7.53 -14.27 5.18
CA ALA A 52 6.43 -14.42 4.23
C ALA A 52 6.50 -13.31 3.16
N PRO A 53 5.80 -13.44 2.01
CA PRO A 53 6.09 -12.77 0.74
C PRO A 53 6.01 -11.24 0.83
N GLN A 54 7.17 -10.61 1.02
CA GLN A 54 7.34 -9.16 1.00
C GLN A 54 7.01 -8.49 -0.35
N PRO A 55 7.28 -9.12 -1.52
CA PRO A 55 7.07 -8.47 -2.82
C PRO A 55 5.60 -8.13 -3.13
N ALA A 56 4.66 -8.98 -2.72
CA ALA A 56 3.23 -8.74 -2.95
C ALA A 56 2.75 -7.50 -2.17
N LEU A 57 3.12 -7.38 -0.89
CA LEU A 57 2.72 -6.25 -0.03
C LEU A 57 3.25 -4.91 -0.54
N SER A 58 4.51 -4.88 -0.96
CA SER A 58 5.07 -3.69 -1.59
C SER A 58 4.29 -3.33 -2.85
N LYS A 59 3.92 -4.34 -3.66
CA LYS A 59 3.19 -4.10 -4.90
C LYS A 59 1.75 -3.63 -4.66
N ALA A 60 1.02 -4.21 -3.71
CA ALA A 60 -0.32 -3.76 -3.34
C ALA A 60 -0.30 -2.31 -2.82
N ALA A 61 0.71 -1.93 -2.05
CA ALA A 61 0.89 -0.55 -1.57
C ALA A 61 1.26 0.43 -2.70
N GLU A 62 2.08 0.01 -3.66
CA GLU A 62 2.38 0.78 -4.88
C GLU A 62 1.11 1.02 -5.70
N LEU A 63 0.31 -0.02 -5.94
CA LEU A 63 -0.95 0.12 -6.67
C LEU A 63 -1.95 1.00 -5.92
N GLN A 64 -2.02 0.91 -4.58
CA GLN A 64 -2.83 1.83 -3.78
C GLN A 64 -2.42 3.29 -4.01
N THR A 65 -1.12 3.54 -4.18
CA THR A 65 -0.60 4.87 -4.50
C THR A 65 -0.95 5.27 -5.93
N ALA A 66 -0.82 4.37 -6.89
CA ALA A 66 -1.21 4.60 -8.28
C ALA A 66 -2.72 4.92 -8.40
N ILE A 67 -3.59 4.22 -7.66
CA ILE A 67 -5.03 4.51 -7.58
C ILE A 67 -5.26 5.94 -7.10
N ARG A 68 -4.62 6.37 -6.01
CA ARG A 68 -4.76 7.75 -5.50
C ARG A 68 -4.27 8.80 -6.50
N ILE A 69 -3.18 8.51 -7.22
CA ILE A 69 -2.66 9.40 -8.25
C ILE A 69 -3.64 9.50 -9.43
N GLU A 70 -4.21 8.38 -9.87
CA GLU A 70 -5.21 8.32 -10.95
C GLU A 70 -6.50 9.07 -10.59
N ILE A 71 -6.92 9.00 -9.33
CA ILE A 71 -8.07 9.78 -8.83
C ILE A 71 -7.73 11.28 -8.83
N GLY A 72 -6.54 11.65 -8.37
CA GLY A 72 -6.09 13.04 -8.31
C GLY A 72 -7.04 13.92 -7.49
N GLN A 73 -7.46 15.05 -8.07
CA GLN A 73 -8.56 15.88 -7.56
C GLN A 73 -9.84 15.50 -8.30
N PRO A 74 -10.79 14.79 -7.67
CA PRO A 74 -11.97 14.28 -8.35
C PRO A 74 -13.02 15.36 -8.54
N ARG A 75 -12.75 16.33 -9.42
CA ARG A 75 -13.61 17.48 -9.67
C ARG A 75 -14.93 17.06 -10.32
N CYS A 76 -16.01 17.72 -9.93
CA CYS A 76 -17.35 17.46 -10.43
C CYS A 76 -18.19 18.73 -10.52
N THR A 77 -19.24 18.68 -11.32
CA THR A 77 -20.32 19.66 -11.42
C THR A 77 -21.69 19.06 -11.10
N ALA A 78 -21.82 17.73 -11.09
CA ALA A 78 -23.06 17.02 -10.78
C ALA A 78 -22.77 15.65 -10.12
N ASP A 79 -23.72 15.17 -9.31
CA ASP A 79 -23.62 13.88 -8.60
C ASP A 79 -23.47 12.68 -9.56
N SER A 80 -24.04 12.76 -10.77
CA SER A 80 -23.96 11.70 -11.77
C SER A 80 -22.54 11.41 -12.26
N GLN A 81 -21.60 12.32 -12.02
CA GLN A 81 -20.18 12.16 -12.33
C GLN A 81 -19.41 11.46 -11.21
N CYS A 82 -19.98 11.38 -10.01
CA CYS A 82 -19.31 10.83 -8.84
C CYS A 82 -19.60 9.34 -8.69
N ARG A 83 -18.54 8.58 -8.48
CA ARG A 83 -18.57 7.13 -8.27
C ARG A 83 -17.70 6.77 -7.08
N SER A 84 -18.04 5.67 -6.44
CA SER A 84 -17.23 5.02 -5.42
C SER A 84 -16.42 3.90 -6.05
N LEU A 85 -15.22 3.68 -5.54
CA LEU A 85 -14.29 2.64 -5.97
C LEU A 85 -13.95 1.75 -4.78
N PRO A 86 -14.34 0.46 -4.77
CA PRO A 86 -13.89 -0.47 -3.75
C PRO A 86 -12.37 -0.71 -3.89
N VAL A 87 -11.65 -0.70 -2.77
CA VAL A 87 -10.21 -0.97 -2.71
C VAL A 87 -9.87 -1.96 -1.60
N GLY A 88 -8.82 -2.75 -1.83
CA GLY A 88 -8.32 -3.77 -0.91
C GLY A 88 -9.19 -5.02 -0.82
N HIS A 89 -8.88 -5.87 0.15
CA HIS A 89 -9.63 -7.09 0.42
C HIS A 89 -9.53 -7.48 1.90
N LYS A 90 -10.68 -7.69 2.56
CA LYS A 90 -10.74 -8.17 3.95
C LYS A 90 -10.80 -9.70 4.01
N ALA A 91 -10.34 -10.28 5.11
CA ALA A 91 -10.34 -11.73 5.34
C ALA A 91 -11.72 -12.40 5.27
N CYS A 92 -12.77 -11.76 5.78
CA CYS A 92 -14.13 -12.30 5.68
C CYS A 92 -14.85 -11.87 4.38
N GLY A 93 -14.10 -11.34 3.40
CA GLY A 93 -14.63 -10.83 2.14
C GLY A 93 -14.97 -9.34 2.14
N GLY A 94 -15.16 -8.81 0.93
CA GLY A 94 -15.42 -7.40 0.68
C GLY A 94 -14.17 -6.52 0.68
N PRO A 95 -14.31 -5.25 0.28
CA PRO A 95 -13.21 -4.30 0.24
C PRO A 95 -12.78 -3.86 1.65
N GLU A 96 -11.55 -3.36 1.75
CA GLU A 96 -11.04 -2.70 2.96
C GLU A 96 -11.65 -1.30 3.13
N GLY A 97 -12.04 -0.67 2.01
CA GLY A 97 -12.73 0.62 2.01
C GLY A 97 -13.14 1.05 0.60
N HIS A 98 -13.66 2.26 0.50
CA HIS A 98 -14.06 2.88 -0.75
C HIS A 98 -13.35 4.23 -0.94
N LEU A 99 -13.11 4.61 -2.19
CA LEU A 99 -12.60 5.93 -2.57
C LEU A 99 -13.59 6.62 -3.51
N ALA A 100 -13.81 7.92 -3.33
CA ALA A 100 -14.61 8.70 -4.26
C ALA A 100 -13.76 9.14 -5.45
N TRP A 101 -14.30 9.04 -6.65
CA TRP A 101 -13.67 9.49 -7.89
C TRP A 101 -14.70 10.10 -8.83
N SER A 102 -14.21 10.79 -9.87
CA SER A 102 -15.06 11.49 -10.84
C SER A 102 -14.82 10.96 -12.24
N THR A 103 -15.91 10.56 -12.91
CA THR A 103 -15.90 10.16 -14.32
C THR A 103 -15.60 11.34 -15.25
N ALA A 104 -15.63 12.57 -14.75
CA ALA A 104 -15.33 13.76 -15.55
C ALA A 104 -13.82 13.99 -15.75
N VAL A 105 -12.97 13.43 -14.87
CA VAL A 105 -11.52 13.72 -14.87
C VAL A 105 -10.63 12.48 -14.76
N SER A 106 -11.13 11.36 -14.23
CA SER A 106 -10.36 10.13 -14.10
C SER A 106 -10.66 9.14 -15.24
N ASP A 107 -9.66 8.37 -15.65
CA ASP A 107 -9.85 7.25 -16.59
C ASP A 107 -10.46 6.05 -15.85
N GLU A 108 -11.76 5.83 -16.06
CA GLU A 108 -12.51 4.74 -15.43
C GLU A 108 -11.89 3.37 -15.70
N THR A 109 -11.47 3.10 -16.94
CA THR A 109 -10.98 1.77 -17.31
C THR A 109 -9.68 1.47 -16.59
N ARG A 110 -8.76 2.45 -16.61
CA ARG A 110 -7.47 2.36 -15.93
C ARG A 110 -7.65 2.26 -14.42
N LEU A 111 -8.51 3.09 -13.84
CA LEU A 111 -8.75 3.12 -12.40
C LEU A 111 -9.34 1.80 -11.89
N LEU A 112 -10.33 1.24 -12.59
CA LEU A 112 -10.92 -0.06 -12.26
C LEU A 112 -9.93 -1.22 -12.44
N ALA A 113 -8.99 -1.12 -13.38
CA ALA A 113 -7.93 -2.12 -13.54
C ALA A 113 -6.96 -2.09 -12.35
N LEU A 114 -6.49 -0.91 -11.96
CA LEU A 114 -5.59 -0.73 -10.81
C LEU A 114 -6.23 -1.23 -9.50
N ALA A 115 -7.50 -0.91 -9.26
CA ALA A 115 -8.21 -1.37 -8.06
C ALA A 115 -8.36 -2.90 -8.01
N ARG A 116 -8.68 -3.53 -9.15
CA ARG A 116 -8.80 -4.99 -9.23
C ARG A 116 -7.47 -5.69 -8.93
N GLU A 117 -6.39 -5.26 -9.56
CA GLU A 117 -5.04 -5.82 -9.33
C GLU A 117 -4.64 -5.65 -7.85
N GLN A 118 -4.91 -4.47 -7.28
CA GLN A 118 -4.61 -4.19 -5.87
C GLN A 118 -5.41 -5.09 -4.92
N SER A 119 -6.71 -5.25 -5.15
CA SER A 119 -7.57 -6.13 -4.33
C SER A 119 -7.15 -7.60 -4.42
N GLU A 120 -6.69 -8.06 -5.58
CA GLU A 120 -6.20 -9.44 -5.75
C GLU A 120 -4.92 -9.69 -4.95
N LEU A 121 -3.96 -8.76 -4.97
CA LEU A 121 -2.75 -8.87 -4.15
C LEU A 121 -3.07 -8.82 -2.66
N ARG A 122 -3.99 -7.95 -2.24
CA ARG A 122 -4.44 -7.91 -0.84
C ARG A 122 -5.10 -9.22 -0.41
N ARG A 123 -5.90 -9.85 -1.28
CA ARG A 123 -6.47 -11.17 -1.01
C ARG A 123 -5.39 -12.22 -0.78
N GLN A 124 -4.40 -12.30 -1.68
CA GLN A 124 -3.27 -13.23 -1.55
C GLN A 124 -2.48 -13.01 -0.25
N GLU A 125 -2.30 -11.76 0.15
CA GLU A 125 -1.59 -11.41 1.38
C GLU A 125 -2.36 -11.80 2.64
N VAL A 126 -3.68 -11.60 2.63
CA VAL A 126 -4.58 -12.00 3.72
C VAL A 126 -4.56 -13.53 3.88
N GLU A 127 -4.64 -14.26 2.77
CA GLU A 127 -4.56 -15.73 2.74
C GLU A 127 -3.17 -16.23 3.23
N ALA A 128 -2.09 -15.69 2.67
CA ALA A 128 -0.73 -16.11 3.00
C ALA A 128 -0.33 -15.84 4.46
N ARG A 129 -0.92 -14.82 5.08
CA ARG A 129 -0.65 -14.42 6.46
C ARG A 129 -1.67 -14.95 7.47
N GLY A 130 -2.74 -15.61 7.01
CA GLY A 130 -3.83 -16.06 7.87
C GLY A 130 -4.49 -14.91 8.66
N LEU A 131 -4.61 -13.73 8.05
CA LEU A 131 -5.18 -12.57 8.74
C LEU A 131 -6.67 -12.79 8.99
N MET A 132 -7.14 -12.37 10.16
CA MET A 132 -8.55 -12.40 10.52
C MET A 132 -9.12 -10.99 10.55
N SER A 133 -10.42 -10.84 10.26
CA SER A 133 -11.13 -9.57 10.31
C SER A 133 -12.33 -9.65 11.25
N ASN A 134 -12.91 -8.51 11.59
CA ASN A 134 -14.13 -8.42 12.41
C ASN A 134 -15.41 -8.86 11.67
N CYS A 135 -15.28 -9.46 10.49
CA CYS A 135 -16.35 -9.90 9.59
C CYS A 135 -17.47 -8.88 9.31
N GLN A 136 -17.18 -7.59 9.43
CA GLN A 136 -18.08 -6.53 8.97
C GLN A 136 -17.84 -6.24 7.49
N VAL A 137 -18.84 -6.47 6.64
CA VAL A 137 -18.81 -6.06 5.24
C VAL A 137 -19.13 -4.56 5.17
N GLN A 138 -18.26 -3.78 4.55
CA GLN A 138 -18.55 -2.37 4.27
C GLN A 138 -19.43 -2.30 3.03
N ALA A 139 -20.67 -1.84 3.20
CA ALA A 139 -21.52 -1.48 2.09
C ALA A 139 -20.90 -0.32 1.31
N ASP A 140 -21.13 -0.29 0.00
CA ASP A 140 -20.72 0.83 -0.83
C ASP A 140 -21.52 2.08 -0.43
N PRO A 141 -20.87 3.15 0.06
CA PRO A 141 -21.55 4.38 0.43
C PRO A 141 -22.00 5.21 -0.79
N GLY A 142 -21.56 4.88 -2.01
CA GLY A 142 -21.69 5.77 -3.17
C GLY A 142 -20.84 7.03 -3.02
N ALA A 143 -20.94 7.92 -4.01
CA ALA A 143 -20.28 9.23 -3.98
C ALA A 143 -21.20 10.32 -4.52
N VAL A 144 -21.01 11.54 -4.02
CA VAL A 144 -21.80 12.73 -4.37
C VAL A 144 -20.88 13.92 -4.60
N CYS A 145 -21.32 14.85 -5.43
CA CYS A 145 -20.60 16.08 -5.71
C CYS A 145 -20.86 17.10 -4.60
N ARG A 146 -19.83 17.40 -3.81
CA ARG A 146 -19.89 18.41 -2.75
C ARG A 146 -18.79 19.44 -2.98
N GLN A 147 -19.20 20.70 -3.10
CA GLN A 147 -18.26 21.82 -3.29
C GLN A 147 -17.31 21.61 -4.48
N GLY A 148 -17.83 21.01 -5.57
CA GLY A 148 -17.06 20.76 -6.79
C GLY A 148 -16.08 19.58 -6.71
N LEU A 149 -16.14 18.76 -5.65
CA LEU A 149 -15.34 17.55 -5.47
C LEU A 149 -16.25 16.35 -5.18
N CYS A 150 -15.94 15.21 -5.78
CA CYS A 150 -16.59 13.96 -5.41
C CYS A 150 -16.08 13.52 -4.04
N VAL A 151 -17.03 13.26 -3.14
CA VAL A 151 -16.79 12.72 -1.80
C VAL A 151 -17.72 11.54 -1.57
N LEU A 152 -17.34 10.61 -0.68
CA LEU A 152 -18.22 9.49 -0.34
C LEU A 152 -19.49 10.02 0.33
N ALA A 153 -20.63 9.40 0.03
CA ALA A 153 -21.86 9.79 0.69
C ALA A 153 -21.80 9.41 2.19
N PRO A 154 -22.47 10.17 3.07
CA PRO A 154 -22.56 9.79 4.48
C PRO A 154 -23.21 8.41 4.61
N ALA A 155 -22.73 7.62 5.57
CA ALA A 155 -23.26 6.29 5.85
C ALA A 155 -24.78 6.38 6.08
N GLY A 156 -25.56 5.70 5.23
CA GLY A 156 -27.03 5.71 5.24
C GLY A 156 -27.69 6.33 4.00
N ALA A 157 -26.96 7.09 3.16
CA ALA A 157 -27.53 7.67 1.92
C ALA A 157 -27.51 6.71 0.71
N ALA A 158 -26.61 5.72 0.72
CA ALA A 158 -26.41 4.78 -0.39
C ALA A 158 -27.60 3.83 -0.66
N GLY A 159 -28.51 3.68 0.31
CA GLY A 159 -29.75 2.92 0.12
C GLY A 159 -30.80 3.63 -0.73
N ALA A 160 -30.62 4.93 -1.05
CA ALA A 160 -31.62 5.75 -1.71
C ALA A 160 -31.30 6.11 -3.18
N SER A 161 -30.09 5.86 -3.68
CA SER A 161 -29.68 6.28 -5.03
C SER A 161 -29.78 5.18 -6.11
N GLY A 162 -30.19 3.96 -5.75
CA GLY A 162 -30.41 2.85 -6.69
C GLY A 162 -31.67 2.96 -7.56
N GLY A 163 -32.32 4.13 -7.63
CA GLY A 163 -33.62 4.28 -8.27
C GLY A 163 -33.90 5.67 -8.84
N ALA A 164 -33.03 6.18 -9.71
CA ALA A 164 -33.38 7.30 -10.59
C ALA A 164 -33.42 6.80 -12.04
N ASN A 165 -34.54 6.15 -12.40
CA ASN A 165 -34.93 5.90 -13.77
C ASN A 165 -35.66 7.16 -14.31
N PRO A 166 -35.14 7.89 -15.30
CA PRO A 166 -35.92 8.95 -15.93
C PRO A 166 -36.95 8.32 -16.87
N ALA A 167 -38.16 8.10 -16.36
CA ALA A 167 -39.33 7.76 -17.17
C ALA A 167 -40.34 8.93 -17.16
N ARG A 168 -40.19 9.84 -18.14
CA ARG A 168 -41.23 10.51 -18.95
C ARG A 168 -40.77 11.88 -19.44
#